data_AF-A0A831SLG9-F1
#
_entry.id   AF-A0A831SLG9-F1
#
_cell.length_a   1.000
_cell.length_b   1.000
_cell.length_c   1.000
_cell.angle_alpha   90.00
_cell.angle_beta   90.00
_cell.angle_gamma   90.00
#
_symmetry.space_group_name_H-M   'P 1'
#
loop_
_entity.id
_entity.type
_entity.pdbx_description
1 polymer ?
#
loop_
_entity_poly.entity_id
_entity_poly.type
_entity_poly.pdbx_seq_one_letter_code
_entity_poly.pdbx_strand_id
1 'polypeptide(L)'
;MGGGYLTKPFLVITGTIFNIQRYSVHDGPGIRTTVFLKGCSLNCWWCQNPESQLSGQEIVFWEDRCIGCALCSINCPSGAISMKDGKPVTNRNECIMCGKCSRICPVRAREIMGGKISAQEIIKEVEKDLVFYEESDGGVTLLGIQVNAQSDI
;
A
#
# COMPACT_ATOMS: atom_id res chain seq x y z
N MET A 1 21.85 -45.38 -6.02
CA MET A 1 20.50 -44.83 -6.27
C MET A 1 20.04 -44.10 -5.02
N GLY A 2 19.55 -42.87 -5.15
CA GLY A 2 18.90 -42.14 -4.05
C GLY A 2 19.70 -40.97 -3.45
N GLY A 3 20.08 -39.99 -4.27
CA GLY A 3 20.47 -38.67 -3.76
C GLY A 3 19.20 -37.85 -3.48
N GLY A 4 18.79 -37.75 -2.22
CA GLY A 4 17.67 -36.92 -1.79
C GLY A 4 18.05 -35.44 -1.91
N TYR A 5 17.51 -34.75 -2.91
CA TYR A 5 17.50 -33.29 -2.94
C TYR A 5 16.54 -32.82 -1.86
N LEU A 6 17.09 -32.41 -0.73
CA LEU A 6 16.38 -31.62 0.27
C LEU A 6 15.95 -30.30 -0.40
N THR A 7 14.69 -30.23 -0.82
CA THR A 7 14.04 -29.00 -1.25
C THR A 7 14.11 -28.01 -0.08
N LYS A 8 14.95 -26.98 -0.20
CA LYS A 8 14.97 -25.86 0.76
C LYS A 8 13.55 -25.27 0.80
N PRO A 9 13.01 -24.91 1.98
CA PRO A 9 11.76 -24.17 2.04
C PRO A 9 11.95 -22.87 1.24
N PHE A 10 11.08 -22.64 0.25
CA PHE A 10 11.03 -21.37 -0.47
C PHE A 10 10.77 -20.28 0.56
N LEU A 11 11.72 -19.38 0.78
CA LEU A 11 11.52 -18.21 1.63
C LEU A 11 10.39 -17.38 0.99
N VAL A 12 9.31 -17.14 1.74
CA VAL A 12 8.24 -16.25 1.28
C VAL A 12 8.73 -14.83 1.45
N ILE A 13 9.14 -14.23 0.34
CA ILE A 13 9.52 -12.84 0.22
C ILE A 13 8.27 -11.97 0.37
N THR A 14 8.26 -11.06 1.35
CA THR A 14 7.14 -10.14 1.59
C THR A 14 7.60 -8.70 1.62
N GLY A 15 6.77 -7.82 1.09
CA GLY A 15 6.99 -6.37 1.11
C GLY A 15 5.76 -5.61 1.55
N THR A 16 5.95 -4.32 1.87
CA THR A 16 4.83 -3.41 2.17
C THR A 16 4.61 -2.48 0.99
N ILE A 17 3.39 -2.48 0.45
CA ILE A 17 2.99 -1.63 -0.67
C ILE A 17 1.82 -0.72 -0.29
N PHE A 18 1.72 0.44 -0.94
CA PHE A 18 0.56 1.32 -0.77
C PHE A 18 -0.33 1.40 -2.01
N ASN A 19 0.17 1.03 -3.19
CA ASN A 19 -0.61 1.05 -4.41
C ASN A 19 -0.05 0.10 -5.49
N ILE A 20 -0.93 -0.39 -6.36
CA ILE A 20 -0.60 -1.01 -7.65
C ILE A 20 -1.40 -0.24 -8.70
N GLN A 21 -0.73 0.62 -9.45
CA GLN A 21 -1.35 1.44 -10.48
C GLN A 21 -1.16 0.78 -11.84
N ARG A 22 -2.26 0.54 -12.55
CA ARG A 22 -2.25 -0.02 -13.91
C ARG A 22 -2.35 1.12 -14.93
N TYR A 23 -1.92 0.86 -16.17
CA TYR A 23 -1.95 1.82 -17.28
C TYR A 23 -1.12 3.09 -17.04
N SER A 24 0.01 2.96 -16.35
CA SER A 24 1.00 4.03 -16.25
C SER A 24 1.75 4.22 -17.57
N VAL A 25 1.59 5.37 -18.21
CA VAL A 25 2.27 5.73 -19.47
C VAL A 25 3.44 6.72 -19.29
N HIS A 26 3.63 7.20 -18.06
CA HIS A 26 4.69 8.17 -17.72
C HIS A 26 5.83 7.55 -16.90
N ASP A 27 5.68 6.29 -16.48
CA ASP A 27 6.62 5.59 -15.60
C ASP A 27 7.63 4.71 -16.37
N GLY A 28 7.81 4.98 -17.67
CA GLY A 28 8.70 4.28 -18.60
C GLY A 28 8.08 4.06 -19.99
N PRO A 29 8.77 3.34 -20.89
CA PRO A 29 8.23 2.96 -22.20
C PRO A 29 7.00 2.04 -22.08
N GLY A 30 6.10 2.16 -23.06
CA GLY A 30 4.89 1.37 -23.17
C GLY A 30 3.86 1.60 -22.05
N ILE A 31 2.87 0.72 -22.00
CA ILE A 31 1.88 0.66 -20.93
C ILE A 31 2.49 -0.10 -19.75
N ARG A 32 2.50 0.52 -18.58
CA ARG A 32 3.13 -0.07 -17.40
C ARG A 32 2.17 -0.29 -16.25
N THR A 33 2.53 -1.24 -15.40
CA THR A 33 1.95 -1.36 -14.06
C THR A 33 2.99 -0.97 -13.05
N THR A 34 2.68 0.06 -12.28
CA THR A 34 3.57 0.64 -11.27
C THR A 34 3.19 0.12 -9.89
N VAL A 35 4.11 -0.61 -9.26
CA VAL A 35 3.99 -1.11 -7.90
C VAL A 35 4.69 -0.14 -6.97
N PHE A 36 3.94 0.42 -6.03
CA PHE A 36 4.43 1.42 -5.11
C PHE A 36 4.73 0.84 -3.72
N LEU A 37 6.00 0.82 -3.36
CA LEU A 37 6.54 0.33 -2.10
C LEU A 37 6.53 1.42 -1.02
N LYS A 38 6.33 0.99 0.23
CA LYS A 38 6.53 1.80 1.43
C LYS A 38 7.95 1.66 2.00
N GLY A 39 8.36 2.62 2.83
CA GLY A 39 9.68 2.69 3.44
C GLY A 39 10.70 3.56 2.70
N CYS A 40 10.27 4.59 1.96
CA CYS A 40 11.19 5.53 1.34
C CYS A 40 11.92 6.35 2.43
N SER A 41 13.24 6.20 2.53
CA SER A 41 14.07 6.90 3.52
C SER A 41 14.40 8.35 3.16
N LEU A 42 13.99 8.82 1.98
CA LEU A 42 14.22 10.21 1.56
C LEU A 42 13.20 11.16 2.18
N ASN A 43 13.69 12.35 2.53
CA ASN A 43 12.89 13.48 3.02
C ASN A 43 12.88 14.59 1.96
N CYS A 44 12.41 14.27 0.76
CA CYS A 44 12.36 15.20 -0.36
C CYS A 44 11.53 16.44 0.00
N TRP A 45 12.01 17.63 -0.38
CA TRP A 45 11.28 18.89 -0.16
C TRP A 45 9.92 18.90 -0.89
N TRP A 46 9.85 18.25 -2.04
CA TRP A 46 8.63 17.98 -2.80
C TRP A 46 8.52 16.48 -3.03
N CYS A 47 7.85 15.76 -2.14
CA CYS A 47 7.63 14.33 -2.29
C CYS A 47 6.41 14.08 -3.19
N GLN A 48 6.58 13.30 -4.27
CA GLN A 48 5.46 12.90 -5.13
C GLN A 48 4.54 11.87 -4.45
N ASN A 49 5.09 11.07 -3.53
CA ASN A 49 4.39 10.00 -2.83
C ASN A 49 4.74 10.05 -1.32
N PRO A 50 4.28 11.07 -0.57
CA PRO A 50 4.57 11.21 0.87
C PRO A 50 4.15 9.98 1.69
N GLU A 51 3.10 9.28 1.27
CA GLU A 51 2.64 8.01 1.82
C GLU A 51 3.67 6.88 1.72
N SER A 52 4.71 7.02 0.89
CA SER A 52 5.78 6.02 0.80
C SER A 52 6.74 6.08 1.99
N GLN A 53 6.78 7.15 2.78
CA GLN A 53 7.85 7.37 3.77
C GLN A 53 7.75 6.45 4.99
N LEU A 54 6.54 6.24 5.51
CA LEU A 54 6.35 5.31 6.63
C LEU A 54 6.49 3.87 6.14
N SER A 55 7.14 3.01 6.92
CA SER A 55 7.37 1.60 6.54
C SER A 55 6.18 0.68 6.85
N GLY A 56 5.32 1.06 7.79
CA GLY A 56 4.19 0.25 8.26
C GLY A 56 2.84 0.64 7.69
N GLN A 57 1.79 -0.07 8.13
CA GLN A 57 0.42 0.31 7.86
C GLN A 57 0.07 1.64 8.53
N GLU A 58 -0.68 2.47 7.83
CA GLU A 58 -1.22 3.71 8.37
C GLU A 58 -2.64 3.95 7.91
N ILE A 59 -3.39 4.72 8.70
CA ILE A 59 -4.67 5.29 8.28
C ILE A 59 -4.39 6.69 7.75
N VAL A 60 -4.51 6.85 6.44
CA VAL A 60 -4.48 8.17 5.80
C VAL A 60 -5.84 8.82 5.96
N PHE A 61 -5.84 10.12 6.24
CA PHE A 61 -7.04 10.93 6.38
C PHE A 61 -6.97 12.15 5.45
N TRP A 62 -7.93 12.24 4.53
CA TRP A 62 -8.12 13.40 3.65
C TRP A 62 -9.22 14.28 4.21
N GLU A 63 -8.82 15.38 4.82
CA GLU A 63 -9.72 16.29 5.51
C GLU A 63 -10.74 16.95 4.58
N ASP A 64 -10.30 17.30 3.36
CA ASP A 64 -11.08 17.89 2.27
C ASP A 64 -12.22 16.98 1.80
N ARG A 65 -12.04 15.66 1.87
CA ARG A 65 -13.09 14.68 1.53
C ARG A 65 -14.09 14.44 2.67
N CYS A 66 -13.72 14.79 3.91
CA CYS A 66 -14.50 14.39 5.08
C CYS A 66 -15.76 15.25 5.27
N ILE A 67 -16.93 14.62 5.21
CA ILE A 67 -18.25 15.25 5.42
C ILE A 67 -18.73 15.27 6.89
N GLY A 68 -17.89 14.89 7.85
CA GLY A 68 -18.22 14.97 9.29
C GLY A 68 -19.29 14.00 9.80
N CYS A 69 -19.66 12.95 9.05
CA CYS A 69 -20.74 12.01 9.39
C CYS A 69 -20.51 11.14 10.65
N ALA A 70 -19.35 11.22 11.29
CA ALA A 70 -18.96 10.48 12.51
C ALA A 70 -19.01 8.93 12.44
N LEU A 71 -19.38 8.31 11.31
CA LEU A 71 -19.47 6.84 11.18
C LEU A 71 -18.20 6.11 11.62
N CYS A 72 -17.03 6.65 11.32
CA CYS A 72 -15.75 6.07 11.71
C CYS A 72 -15.50 6.09 13.23
N SER A 73 -16.01 7.10 13.94
CA SER A 73 -15.95 7.20 15.41
C SER A 73 -16.93 6.22 16.04
N ILE A 74 -18.20 6.27 15.60
CA ILE A 74 -19.29 5.42 16.11
C ILE A 74 -18.96 3.93 15.98
N ASN A 75 -18.29 3.55 14.90
CA ASN A 75 -18.01 2.16 14.59
C ASN A 75 -16.61 1.69 14.96
N CYS A 76 -15.79 2.53 15.63
CA CYS A 76 -14.44 2.16 16.03
C CYS A 76 -14.48 1.14 17.18
N PRO A 77 -14.09 -0.13 16.96
CA PRO A 77 -14.22 -1.16 17.99
C PRO A 77 -13.30 -0.95 19.20
N SER A 78 -12.17 -0.26 19.01
CA SER A 78 -11.23 0.06 20.10
C SER A 78 -11.49 1.42 20.75
N GLY A 79 -12.52 2.17 20.30
CA GLY A 79 -12.80 3.52 20.81
C GLY A 79 -11.78 4.59 20.41
N ALA A 80 -10.78 4.25 19.59
CA ALA A 80 -9.64 5.11 19.27
C ALA A 80 -9.96 6.39 18.47
N ILE A 81 -11.20 6.61 18.03
CA ILE A 81 -11.57 7.73 17.16
C ILE A 81 -12.61 8.60 17.86
N SER A 82 -12.24 9.85 18.10
CA SER A 82 -13.14 10.89 18.62
C SER A 82 -13.46 11.92 17.53
N MET A 83 -14.55 12.67 17.68
CA MET A 83 -14.88 13.78 16.79
C MET A 83 -14.49 15.10 17.47
N LYS A 84 -13.71 15.94 16.79
CA LYS A 84 -13.37 17.31 17.21
C LYS A 84 -13.55 18.25 16.03
N ASP A 85 -14.22 19.38 16.23
CA ASP A 85 -14.48 20.39 15.19
C ASP A 85 -15.09 19.79 13.90
N GLY A 86 -15.99 18.81 14.07
CA GLY A 86 -16.63 18.11 12.95
C GLY A 86 -15.74 17.11 12.19
N LYS A 87 -14.50 16.88 12.62
CA LYS A 87 -13.54 15.95 11.98
C LYS A 87 -13.09 14.83 12.94
N PRO A 88 -12.76 13.63 12.42
CA PRO A 88 -12.28 12.53 13.23
C PRO A 88 -10.81 12.73 13.65
N VAL A 89 -10.54 12.59 14.94
CA VAL A 89 -9.19 12.56 15.52
C VAL A 89 -8.92 11.16 16.07
N THR A 90 -7.83 10.54 15.62
CA THR A 90 -7.45 9.17 16.05
C THR A 90 -6.37 9.20 17.11
N ASN A 91 -6.65 8.57 18.24
CA ASN A 91 -5.64 8.19 19.21
C ASN A 91 -4.88 6.97 18.67
N ARG A 92 -3.63 7.18 18.25
CA ARG A 92 -2.80 6.11 17.67
C ARG A 92 -2.46 5.01 18.68
N ASN A 93 -2.40 5.33 19.98
CA ASN A 93 -2.08 4.37 21.02
C ASN A 93 -3.22 3.37 21.29
N GLU A 94 -4.46 3.75 20.96
CA GLU A 94 -5.66 2.89 21.11
C GLU A 94 -6.07 2.24 19.79
N CYS A 95 -5.52 2.68 18.66
CA CYS A 95 -5.88 2.17 17.34
C CYS A 95 -5.25 0.79 17.12
N ILE A 96 -6.09 -0.24 17.01
CA ILE A 96 -5.66 -1.62 16.72
C ILE A 96 -5.51 -1.92 15.22
N MET A 97 -5.50 -0.89 14.36
CA MET A 97 -5.35 -1.02 12.90
C MET A 97 -6.33 -1.99 12.20
N CYS A 98 -7.55 -2.15 12.73
CA CYS A 98 -8.55 -3.09 12.17
C CYS A 98 -9.16 -2.66 10.82
N GLY A 99 -8.99 -1.40 10.41
CA GLY A 99 -9.48 -0.87 9.13
C GLY A 99 -10.98 -0.62 9.00
N LYS A 100 -11.78 -0.86 10.05
CA LYS A 100 -13.24 -0.67 9.97
C LYS A 100 -13.63 0.76 9.63
N CYS A 101 -12.89 1.74 10.14
CA CYS A 101 -13.08 3.16 9.85
C CYS A 101 -12.84 3.52 8.37
N SER A 102 -11.99 2.79 7.67
CA SER A 102 -11.77 2.96 6.23
C SER A 102 -12.90 2.32 5.44
N ARG A 103 -13.25 1.06 5.74
CA ARG A 103 -14.32 0.32 5.03
C ARG A 103 -15.70 0.97 5.12
N ILE A 104 -16.01 1.63 6.23
CA ILE A 104 -17.32 2.28 6.44
C ILE A 104 -17.39 3.72 5.93
N CYS A 105 -16.28 4.32 5.50
CA CYS A 105 -16.26 5.72 5.11
C CYS A 105 -16.94 5.90 3.73
N PRO A 106 -18.13 6.54 3.65
CA PRO A 106 -18.88 6.62 2.39
C PRO A 106 -18.18 7.48 1.33
N VAL A 107 -17.34 8.40 1.77
CA VAL A 107 -16.63 9.38 0.93
C VAL A 107 -15.14 9.07 0.81
N ARG A 108 -14.69 7.89 1.28
CA ARG A 108 -13.27 7.46 1.25
C ARG A 108 -12.32 8.56 1.76
N ALA A 109 -12.72 9.26 2.81
CA ALA A 109 -11.86 10.22 3.50
C ALA A 109 -10.83 9.52 4.41
N ARG A 110 -11.00 8.22 4.68
CA ARG A 110 -10.05 7.41 5.46
C ARG A 110 -9.70 6.13 4.72
N GLU A 111 -8.42 5.86 4.49
CA GLU A 111 -7.96 4.64 3.84
C GLU A 111 -6.78 4.02 4.58
N ILE A 112 -6.70 2.68 4.59
CA ILE A 112 -5.48 2.00 5.01
C ILE A 112 -4.49 2.06 3.85
N MET A 113 -3.28 2.54 4.12
CA MET A 113 -2.15 2.38 3.22
C MET A 113 -1.08 1.50 3.87
N GLY A 114 -0.43 0.65 3.07
CA GLY A 114 0.66 -0.22 3.54
C GLY A 114 0.29 -1.69 3.72
N GLY A 115 -0.33 -2.34 2.75
CA GLY A 115 -0.57 -3.78 2.81
C GLY A 115 0.74 -4.58 2.74
N LYS A 116 0.93 -5.56 3.63
CA LYS A 116 1.91 -6.61 3.42
C LYS A 116 1.42 -7.51 2.29
N ILE A 117 2.28 -7.77 1.32
CA ILE A 117 2.00 -8.61 0.16
C ILE A 117 3.24 -9.44 -0.16
N SER A 118 3.06 -10.68 -0.61
CA SER A 118 4.18 -11.50 -1.08
C SER A 118 4.60 -11.11 -2.49
N ALA A 119 5.88 -11.34 -2.84
CA ALA A 119 6.33 -11.15 -4.22
C ALA A 119 5.51 -12.01 -5.21
N GLN A 120 5.11 -13.22 -4.81
CA GLN A 120 4.28 -14.10 -5.63
C GLN A 120 2.90 -13.50 -5.91
N GLU A 121 2.29 -12.85 -4.91
CA GLU A 121 1.02 -12.15 -5.10
C GLU A 121 1.15 -10.90 -5.98
N ILE A 122 2.25 -10.15 -5.84
CA ILE A 122 2.54 -9.02 -6.75
C ILE A 122 2.68 -9.53 -8.18
N ILE A 123 3.48 -10.57 -8.41
CA ILE A 123 3.69 -11.19 -9.73
C ILE A 123 2.34 -11.58 -10.34
N LYS A 124 1.51 -12.31 -9.58
CA LYS A 124 0.18 -12.73 -10.03
C LYS A 124 -0.72 -11.55 -10.38
N GLU A 125 -0.59 -10.42 -9.70
CA GLU A 125 -1.38 -9.22 -10.01
C GLU A 125 -0.88 -8.54 -11.29
N VAL A 126 0.43 -8.34 -11.45
CA VAL A 126 1.01 -7.66 -12.62
C VAL A 126 0.97 -8.50 -13.90
N GLU A 127 0.97 -9.83 -13.78
CA GLU A 127 0.80 -10.76 -14.91
C GLU A 127 -0.57 -10.62 -15.59
N LYS A 128 -1.57 -10.08 -14.89
CA LYS A 128 -2.89 -9.79 -15.49
C LYS A 128 -2.83 -8.73 -16.60
N ASP A 129 -1.73 -7.98 -16.70
CA ASP A 129 -1.52 -6.94 -17.70
C ASP A 129 -0.56 -7.38 -18.83
N LEU A 130 -0.17 -8.66 -18.89
CA LEU A 130 0.85 -9.15 -19.83
C LEU A 130 0.56 -8.78 -21.29
N VAL A 131 -0.71 -8.88 -21.71
CA VAL A 131 -1.15 -8.52 -23.07
C VAL A 131 -0.83 -7.06 -23.42
N PHE A 132 -0.95 -6.14 -22.46
CA PHE A 132 -0.62 -4.74 -22.69
C PHE A 132 0.87 -4.53 -22.80
N TYR A 133 1.67 -5.25 -22.01
CA TYR A 133 3.12 -5.17 -22.09
C TYR A 133 3.62 -5.64 -23.46
N GLU A 134 3.09 -6.76 -23.96
CA GLU A 134 3.45 -7.33 -25.26
C GLU A 134 3.11 -6.39 -26.43
N GLU A 135 1.95 -5.73 -26.40
CA GLU A 135 1.52 -4.84 -27.49
C GLU A 135 2.22 -3.48 -27.47
N SER A 136 2.68 -3.02 -26.31
CA SER A 136 3.16 -1.64 -26.13
C SER A 136 4.66 -1.52 -25.85
N ASP A 137 5.39 -2.63 -25.79
CA ASP A 137 6.77 -2.68 -25.27
C ASP A 137 6.84 -2.15 -23.82
N GLY A 138 5.84 -2.53 -23.04
CA GLY A 138 5.58 -2.06 -21.68
C GLY A 138 6.23 -2.92 -20.59
N GLY A 139 5.67 -2.88 -19.39
CA GLY A 139 6.11 -3.76 -18.30
C GLY A 139 5.80 -3.25 -16.90
N VAL A 140 6.63 -3.65 -15.94
CA VAL A 140 6.45 -3.28 -14.53
C VAL A 140 7.44 -2.19 -14.11
N THR A 141 6.97 -1.21 -13.36
CA THR A 141 7.83 -0.23 -12.68
C THR A 141 7.68 -0.41 -11.17
N LEU A 142 8.81 -0.42 -10.46
CA LEU A 142 8.83 -0.42 -9.00
C LEU A 142 9.20 0.98 -8.51
N LEU A 143 8.33 1.60 -7.71
CA LEU A 143 8.59 2.91 -7.09
C LEU A 143 8.66 2.76 -5.57
N GLY A 144 9.62 3.46 -4.94
CA GLY A 144 9.91 3.37 -3.50
C GLY A 144 11.36 2.97 -3.29
N ILE A 145 12.18 3.92 -2.83
CA ILE A 145 13.63 3.97 -3.08
C ILE A 145 14.45 3.09 -2.11
N GLN A 146 13.84 2.05 -1.55
CA GLN A 146 14.56 1.03 -0.81
C GLN A 146 13.99 -0.37 -1.08
N VAL A 147 14.34 -0.93 -2.24
CA VAL A 147 14.36 -2.39 -2.38
C VAL A 147 15.30 -3.00 -1.32
N ASN A 148 16.36 -2.28 -0.93
CA ASN A 148 17.35 -2.73 0.06
C ASN A 148 17.00 -2.54 1.56
N ALA A 149 15.90 -1.86 1.92
CA ALA A 149 15.46 -1.77 3.33
C ALA A 149 14.28 -2.71 3.64
N GLN A 150 13.73 -3.33 2.60
CA GLN A 150 12.94 -4.55 2.74
C GLN A 150 13.94 -5.68 2.54
N SER A 151 14.68 -6.04 3.60
CA SER A 151 15.81 -6.99 3.59
C SER A 151 15.47 -8.39 3.06
N ASP A 152 14.23 -8.61 2.63
CA ASP A 152 13.69 -9.85 2.14
C ASP A 152 13.04 -9.74 0.74
N ILE A 153 13.13 -8.60 0.01
CA ILE A 153 12.72 -8.51 -1.42
C ILE A 153 13.86 -8.92 -2.36
#